data_AF-A0A1J5FEJ3-F1
#
_entry.id   AF-A0A1J5FEJ3-F1
#
_cell.length_a   1.000
_cell.length_b   1.000
_cell.length_c   1.000
_cell.angle_alpha   90.00
_cell.angle_beta   90.00
_cell.angle_gamma   90.00
#
_symmetry.space_group_name_H-M   'P 1'
#
loop_
_entity.id
_entity.type
_entity.pdbx_description
1 polymer ?
#
loop_
_entity_poly.entity_id
_entity_poly.type
_entity_poly.pdbx_seq_one_letter_code
_entity_poly.pdbx_strand_id
1 'polypeptide(L)'
;MWLTKLKIAIVEQNTDLIDKLLDEVPKFSNVEDAQKAMHLLREASILLHTLKDETSENMKQIKRNTSFIKSTQPQLDSKLNIKS
;
A
#
# COMPACT_ATOMS: atom_id res chain seq x y z
N MET A 1 -10.70 -19.86 -13.92
CA MET A 1 -9.39 -19.27 -14.32
C MET A 1 -9.20 -17.83 -13.80
N TRP A 2 -10.23 -16.97 -13.81
CA TRP A 2 -10.17 -15.62 -13.23
C TRP A 2 -9.92 -15.62 -11.71
N LEU A 3 -10.62 -16.47 -10.96
CA LEU A 3 -10.44 -16.65 -9.52
C LEU A 3 -9.00 -16.99 -9.10
N THR A 4 -8.36 -17.88 -9.87
CA THR A 4 -6.98 -18.32 -9.62
C THR A 4 -6.01 -17.17 -9.86
N LYS A 5 -6.20 -16.40 -10.96
CA LYS A 5 -5.38 -15.23 -11.26
C LYS A 5 -5.55 -14.14 -10.20
N LEU A 6 -6.76 -13.93 -9.69
CA LEU A 6 -7.05 -13.00 -8.60
C LEU A 6 -6.32 -13.41 -7.31
N LYS A 7 -6.37 -14.70 -6.96
CA LYS A 7 -5.66 -15.22 -5.79
C LYS A 7 -4.15 -15.02 -5.90
N ILE A 8 -3.58 -15.24 -7.09
CA ILE A 8 -2.16 -15.01 -7.36
C ILE A 8 -1.84 -13.52 -7.25
N ALA A 9 -2.62 -12.63 -7.88
CA ALA A 9 -2.38 -11.19 -7.84
C ALA A 9 -2.46 -10.61 -6.42
N ILE A 10 -3.36 -11.14 -5.58
CA ILE A 10 -3.47 -10.79 -4.15
C ILE A 10 -2.23 -11.27 -3.37
N VAL A 11 -1.78 -12.52 -3.59
CA VAL A 11 -0.59 -13.07 -2.92
C VAL A 11 0.69 -12.34 -3.35
N GLU A 12 0.80 -11.98 -4.62
CA GLU A 12 1.93 -11.24 -5.18
C GLU A 12 1.89 -9.74 -4.88
N GLN A 13 0.83 -9.23 -4.24
CA GLN A 13 0.58 -7.80 -4.00
C GLN A 13 0.76 -6.93 -5.27
N ASN A 14 0.46 -7.50 -6.43
CA ASN A 14 0.71 -6.85 -7.70
C ASN A 14 -0.51 -6.03 -8.11
N THR A 15 -0.49 -4.74 -7.77
CA THR A 15 -1.59 -3.80 -8.03
C THR A 15 -1.92 -3.66 -9.52
N ASP A 16 -0.94 -3.76 -10.42
CA ASP A 16 -1.17 -3.70 -11.88
C ASP A 16 -1.92 -4.93 -12.40
N LEU A 17 -1.64 -6.11 -11.83
CA LEU A 17 -2.38 -7.32 -12.17
C LEU A 17 -3.79 -7.30 -11.59
N ILE A 18 -3.97 -6.74 -10.39
CA ILE A 18 -5.30 -6.56 -9.80
C ILE A 18 -6.13 -5.62 -10.68
N ASP A 19 -5.55 -4.50 -11.13
CA ASP A 19 -6.24 -3.50 -11.97
C ASP A 19 -6.67 -4.10 -13.32
N LYS A 20 -5.76 -4.83 -14.00
CA LYS A 20 -6.10 -5.56 -15.23
C LYS A 20 -7.16 -6.65 -15.02
N LEU A 21 -7.21 -7.25 -13.84
CA LEU A 21 -8.25 -8.23 -13.51
C LEU A 21 -9.60 -7.60 -13.21
N LEU A 22 -9.64 -6.35 -12.74
CA LEU A 22 -10.87 -5.59 -12.53
C LEU A 22 -11.51 -5.18 -13.86
N ASP A 23 -10.69 -4.93 -14.89
CA ASP A 23 -11.15 -4.70 -16.27
C ASP A 23 -11.70 -5.97 -16.95
N GLU A 24 -11.29 -7.16 -16.50
CA GLU A 24 -11.82 -8.43 -17.00
C GLU A 24 -13.07 -8.86 -16.22
N VAL A 25 -14.22 -8.99 -16.92
CA VAL A 25 -15.47 -9.48 -16.32
C VAL A 25 -15.26 -10.88 -15.73
N PRO A 26 -15.48 -11.07 -14.41
CA PRO A 26 -15.24 -12.36 -13.77
C PRO A 26 -16.24 -13.40 -14.27
N LYS A 27 -15.73 -14.43 -14.95
CA LYS A 27 -16.52 -15.61 -15.32
C LYS A 27 -16.51 -16.60 -14.15
N PHE A 28 -17.61 -16.61 -13.40
CA PHE A 28 -17.89 -17.63 -12.40
C PHE A 28 -18.70 -18.74 -13.05
N SER A 29 -18.23 -19.99 -12.93
CA SER A 29 -18.96 -21.15 -13.47
C SER A 29 -20.14 -21.54 -12.58
N ASN A 30 -20.13 -21.14 -11.30
CA ASN A 30 -21.13 -21.50 -10.32
C ASN A 30 -21.30 -20.43 -9.24
N VAL A 31 -22.47 -20.36 -8.62
CA VAL A 31 -22.78 -19.40 -7.54
C VAL A 31 -21.88 -19.61 -6.32
N GLU A 32 -21.52 -20.86 -6.02
CA GLU A 32 -20.56 -21.18 -4.96
C GLU A 32 -19.15 -20.62 -5.22
N ASP A 33 -18.70 -20.62 -6.48
CA ASP A 33 -17.38 -20.08 -6.82
C ASP A 33 -17.37 -18.56 -6.67
N ALA A 34 -18.49 -17.89 -6.98
CA ALA A 34 -18.64 -16.45 -6.73
C ALA A 34 -18.66 -16.12 -5.24
N GLN A 35 -19.34 -16.93 -4.40
CA GLN A 35 -19.32 -16.75 -2.95
C GLN A 35 -17.92 -16.95 -2.36
N LYS A 36 -17.21 -18.00 -2.76
CA LYS A 36 -15.83 -18.24 -2.33
C LYS A 36 -14.91 -17.09 -2.73
N ALA A 37 -15.07 -16.55 -3.95
CA ALA A 37 -14.36 -15.36 -4.41
C ALA A 37 -14.61 -14.14 -3.51
N MET A 38 -15.87 -13.89 -3.19
CA MET A 38 -16.30 -12.77 -2.34
C MET A 38 -15.69 -12.87 -0.94
N HIS A 39 -15.68 -14.05 -0.34
CA HIS A 39 -15.11 -14.27 0.99
C HIS A 39 -13.58 -14.07 0.98
N LEU A 40 -12.88 -14.64 -0.01
CA LEU A 40 -11.45 -14.45 -0.19
C LEU A 40 -11.08 -12.98 -0.44
N LEU A 41 -11.87 -12.26 -1.25
CA LEU A 41 -11.68 -10.83 -1.50
C LEU A 41 -11.88 -9.99 -0.25
N ARG A 42 -12.88 -10.35 0.57
CA ARG A 42 -13.14 -9.66 1.83
C ARG A 42 -11.98 -9.84 2.81
N GLU A 43 -11.48 -11.07 2.98
CA GLU A 43 -10.32 -11.33 3.84
C GLU A 43 -9.07 -10.64 3.32
N ALA A 44 -8.80 -10.70 2.01
CA ALA A 44 -7.69 -10.00 1.38
C ALA A 44 -7.76 -8.48 1.58
N SER A 45 -8.96 -7.90 1.46
CA SER A 45 -9.19 -6.47 1.68
C SER A 45 -8.92 -6.06 3.12
N ILE A 46 -9.38 -6.86 4.10
CA ILE A 46 -9.08 -6.62 5.52
C ILE A 46 -7.57 -6.64 5.76
N LEU A 47 -6.86 -7.63 5.23
CA LEU A 47 -5.42 -7.80 5.40
C LEU A 47 -4.64 -6.63 4.75
N LEU A 48 -5.03 -6.22 3.54
CA LEU A 48 -4.46 -5.06 2.85
C LEU A 48 -4.71 -3.75 3.61
N HIS A 49 -5.90 -3.56 4.17
CA HIS A 49 -6.22 -2.39 4.98
C HIS A 49 -5.38 -2.33 6.26
N THR A 50 -5.25 -3.45 6.98
CA THR A 50 -4.38 -3.52 8.16
C THR A 50 -2.92 -3.22 7.80
N LEU A 51 -2.39 -3.82 6.73
CA LEU A 51 -1.02 -3.54 6.29
C LEU A 51 -0.82 -2.07 5.89
N LYS A 52 -1.81 -1.46 5.23
CA LYS A 52 -1.79 -0.04 4.87
C LYS A 52 -1.79 0.86 6.11
N ASP A 53 -2.60 0.51 7.11
CA ASP A 53 -2.69 1.27 8.36
C ASP A 53 -1.38 1.18 9.17
N GLU A 54 -0.80 -0.01 9.28
CA GLU A 54 0.53 -0.21 9.89
C GLU A 54 1.63 0.55 9.14
N THR A 55 1.63 0.50 7.81
CA THR A 55 2.58 1.26 6.98
C THR A 55 2.43 2.77 7.18
N SER A 56 1.20 3.26 7.28
CA SER A 56 0.89 4.67 7.56
C SER A 56 1.41 5.09 8.94
N GLU A 57 1.26 4.25 9.94
CA GLU A 57 1.78 4.49 11.28
C GLU A 57 3.32 4.53 11.31
N ASN A 58 3.96 3.55 10.66
CA ASN A 58 5.41 3.51 10.51
C ASN A 58 5.95 4.76 9.79
N MET A 59 5.29 5.20 8.72
CA MET A 59 5.65 6.43 8.01
C MET A 59 5.51 7.68 8.88
N LYS A 60 4.51 7.75 9.76
CA LYS A 60 4.39 8.85 10.75
C LYS A 60 5.56 8.85 11.72
N GLN A 61 5.99 7.68 12.20
CA GLN A 61 7.15 7.56 13.09
C GLN A 61 8.44 7.99 12.38
N ILE A 62 8.68 7.51 11.16
CA ILE A 62 9.83 7.91 10.34
C ILE A 62 9.85 9.42 10.10
N LYS A 63 8.69 10.02 9.79
CA LYS A 63 8.55 11.47 9.62
C LYS A 63 8.92 12.23 10.89
N ARG A 64 8.46 11.78 12.06
CA ARG A 64 8.81 12.39 13.36
C ARG A 64 10.31 12.30 13.62
N ASN A 65 10.92 11.14 13.40
CA ASN A 65 12.35 10.93 13.59
C ASN A 65 13.17 11.81 12.63
N THR A 66 12.74 11.92 11.37
CA THR A 66 13.38 12.80 10.38
C THR A 66 13.27 14.27 10.78
N SER A 67 12.09 14.72 11.25
CA SER A 67 11.91 16.08 11.75
C SER A 67 12.78 16.36 12.98
N PHE A 68 12.91 15.40 13.88
CA PHE A 68 13.79 15.50 15.05
C PHE A 68 15.25 15.68 14.61
N ILE A 69 15.76 14.80 13.75
CA ILE A 69 17.14 14.89 13.22
C ILE A 69 17.38 16.22 12.50
N LYS A 70 16.42 16.70 11.72
CA LYS A 70 16.51 18.02 11.07
C LYS A 70 16.49 19.18 12.06
N SER A 71 15.76 19.06 13.16
CA SER A 71 15.70 20.09 14.21
C SER A 71 16.96 20.15 15.07
N THR A 72 17.68 19.03 15.18
CA THR A 72 18.95 18.94 15.90
C THR A 72 20.16 19.24 15.01
N GLN A 73 19.98 19.36 13.69
CA GLN A 73 21.02 19.88 12.81
C GLN A 73 21.25 21.35 13.14
N PRO A 74 22.49 21.76 13.47
CA PRO A 74 22.80 23.17 13.63
C PRO A 74 22.45 23.86 12.31
N GLN A 75 21.59 24.88 12.37
CA GLN A 75 21.39 25.73 11.21
C GLN A 75 22.77 26.28 10.85
N LEU A 76 23.26 25.94 9.65
CA LEU A 76 24.38 26.63 9.04
C LEU A 76 23.88 28.05 8.78
N ASP A 77 23.97 28.86 9.83
CA ASP A 77 23.79 30.29 9.81
C ASP A 77 24.85 30.79 8.83
N SER A 78 24.49 30.92 7.55
CA SER A 78 25.36 31.46 6.51
C SER A 78 25.52 32.96 6.77
N LYS A 79 26.22 33.30 7.85
CA LYS A 79 26.74 34.63 8.15
C LYS A 79 27.98 34.94 7.31
N LEU A 80 28.02 34.47 6.08
CA LEU A 80 28.95 34.95 5.04
C LEU A 80 28.28 36.08 4.23
N ASN A 81 27.63 37.03 4.92
CA ASN A 81 27.30 38.32 4.30
C ASN A 81 28.31 39.36 4.80
N ILE A 82 29.54 39.24 4.31
CA ILE A 82 30.53 40.30 4.27
C ILE A 82 30.42 40.96 2.89
N LYS A 83 29.44 41.85 2.72
CA LYS A 83 29.52 42.88 1.68
C LYS A 83 30.16 44.10 2.31
N SER A 84 31.46 44.25 2.02
CA SER A 84 32.23 45.49 2.12
C SER A 84 31.69 46.53 1.14
#